data_AF-A0A537D118-F1
#
_entry.id   AF-A0A537D118-F1
#
_cell.length_a   1.000
_cell.length_b   1.000
_cell.length_c   1.000
_cell.angle_alpha   90.00
_cell.angle_beta   90.00
_cell.angle_gamma   90.00
#
_symmetry.space_group_name_H-M   'P 1'
#
loop_
_entity.id
_entity.type
_entity.pdbx_description
1 polymer ?
#
loop_
_entity_poly.entity_id
_entity_poly.type
_entity_poly.pdbx_seq_one_letter_code
_entity_poly.pdbx_strand_id
1 'polypeptide(L)'
;MTIATYASRFDGYSGERFEVDAVSEARATGRIVHTKLLQSNGEAITLNYLMRDSGGTWKVVDVYLTGTISELATRRSEFAAILKSGGSSTLIESLRQKTEKLMRAPAPEAESVRR
;
A
#
# COMPACT_ATOMS: atom_id res chain seq x y z
N MET A 1 -6.17 -8.08 7.43
CA MET A 1 -5.89 -7.69 6.04
C MET A 1 -4.70 -6.74 5.93
N THR A 2 -4.75 -5.49 6.44
CA THR A 2 -3.70 -4.48 6.17
C THR A 2 -2.28 -4.93 6.48
N ILE A 3 -2.03 -5.49 7.67
CA ILE A 3 -0.69 -6.03 8.03
C ILE A 3 -0.28 -7.16 7.08
N ALA A 4 -1.17 -8.12 6.80
CA ALA A 4 -0.88 -9.21 5.88
C ALA A 4 -0.59 -8.73 4.44
N THR A 5 -1.24 -7.65 3.99
CA THR A 5 -0.96 -7.03 2.70
C THR A 5 0.44 -6.42 2.66
N TYR A 6 0.85 -5.69 3.70
CA TYR A 6 2.22 -5.14 3.72
C TYR A 6 3.27 -6.23 3.91
N ALA A 7 3.03 -7.19 4.79
CA ALA A 7 3.95 -8.31 5.01
C ALA A 7 4.18 -9.13 3.72
N SER A 8 3.12 -9.37 2.93
CA SER A 8 3.24 -10.07 1.62
C SER A 8 3.79 -9.21 0.49
N ARG A 9 3.75 -7.88 0.59
CA ARG A 9 4.35 -6.97 -0.40
C ARG A 9 5.82 -6.67 -0.11
N PHE A 10 6.26 -6.90 1.12
CA PHE A 10 7.62 -6.64 1.60
C PHE A 10 8.16 -7.86 2.36
N ASP A 11 8.04 -9.04 1.76
CA ASP A 11 8.50 -10.32 2.31
C ASP A 11 9.95 -10.66 1.93
N GLY A 12 10.55 -9.86 1.06
CA GLY A 12 11.95 -9.94 0.66
C GLY A 12 12.66 -8.59 0.76
N TYR A 13 13.98 -8.64 0.86
CA TYR A 13 14.86 -7.48 0.78
C TYR A 13 16.13 -7.87 0.03
N SER A 14 16.42 -7.17 -1.07
CA SER A 14 17.59 -7.37 -1.93
C SER A 14 18.41 -6.10 -2.13
N GLY A 15 18.20 -5.08 -1.29
CA GLY A 15 18.91 -3.79 -1.37
C GLY A 15 18.03 -2.62 -1.83
N GLU A 16 16.72 -2.77 -1.77
CA GLU A 16 15.77 -1.72 -2.13
C GLU A 16 15.95 -0.49 -1.24
N ARG A 17 15.76 0.70 -1.81
CA ARG A 17 15.89 1.97 -1.08
C ARG A 17 14.78 2.94 -1.40
N PHE A 18 14.41 3.76 -0.44
CA PHE A 18 13.48 4.87 -0.66
C PHE A 18 14.26 6.15 -0.96
N GLU A 19 13.85 6.83 -2.03
CA GLU A 19 14.18 8.23 -2.27
C GLU A 19 12.96 9.08 -1.93
N VAL A 20 13.17 10.10 -1.09
CA VAL A 20 12.11 10.97 -0.58
C VAL A 20 12.44 12.39 -0.97
N ASP A 21 11.50 13.07 -1.62
CA ASP A 21 11.69 14.46 -2.00
C ASP A 21 11.74 15.34 -0.75
N ALA A 22 12.69 16.28 -0.72
CA ALA A 22 12.89 17.17 0.44
C ALA A 22 11.70 18.11 0.69
N VAL A 23 10.87 18.33 -0.32
CA VAL A 23 9.72 19.25 -0.26
C VAL A 23 8.43 18.47 -0.43
N SER A 24 7.54 18.62 0.54
CA SER A 24 6.17 18.11 0.46
C SER A 24 5.25 19.09 -0.28
N GLU A 25 4.29 18.60 -1.06
CA GLU A 25 3.22 19.38 -1.67
C GLU A 25 2.08 19.62 -0.67
N ALA A 26 1.60 20.85 -0.50
CA ALA A 26 0.44 21.13 0.34
C ALA A 26 -0.87 20.68 -0.35
N ARG A 27 -1.80 20.11 0.43
CA ARG A 27 -3.16 19.74 0.00
C ARG A 27 -4.19 20.23 1.00
N ALA A 28 -5.46 20.27 0.60
CA ALA A 28 -6.55 20.76 1.45
C ALA A 28 -6.67 20.03 2.81
N THR A 29 -6.30 18.75 2.87
CA THR A 29 -6.44 17.92 4.08
C THR A 29 -5.12 17.38 4.62
N GLY A 30 -3.98 17.91 4.18
CA GLY A 30 -2.67 17.39 4.54
C GLY A 30 -1.56 17.81 3.59
N ARG A 31 -0.56 16.95 3.43
CA ARG A 31 0.59 17.15 2.53
C ARG A 31 0.89 15.87 1.77
N ILE A 32 1.25 15.97 0.50
CA ILE A 32 1.80 14.84 -0.25
C ILE A 32 3.32 14.86 -0.09
N VAL A 33 3.87 13.74 0.36
CA VAL A 33 5.30 13.47 0.32
C VAL A 33 5.56 12.58 -0.87
N HIS A 34 6.37 13.08 -1.82
CA HIS A 34 6.73 12.32 -3.00
C HIS A 34 7.86 11.36 -2.68
N THR A 35 7.67 10.09 -3.04
CA THR A 35 8.71 9.07 -2.83
C THR A 35 8.80 8.11 -4.00
N LYS A 36 9.99 7.52 -4.16
CA LYS A 36 10.26 6.43 -5.08
C LYS A 36 10.89 5.28 -4.30
N LEU A 37 10.38 4.07 -4.53
CA LEU A 37 11.04 2.83 -4.13
C LEU A 37 11.93 2.39 -5.30
N LEU A 38 13.25 2.42 -5.09
CA LEU A 38 14.22 1.90 -6.03
C LEU A 38 14.49 0.44 -5.71
N GLN A 39 14.24 -0.43 -6.68
CA GLN A 39 14.51 -1.85 -6.59
C GLN A 39 15.98 -2.16 -6.92
N SER A 40 16.45 -3.33 -6.49
CA SER A 40 17.83 -3.79 -6.70
C SER A 40 18.19 -3.97 -8.19
N ASN A 41 17.20 -4.23 -9.04
CA ASN A 41 17.33 -4.32 -10.50
C ASN A 41 17.38 -2.94 -11.20
N GLY A 42 17.25 -1.83 -10.45
CA GLY A 42 17.24 -0.47 -10.98
C GLY A 42 15.85 0.09 -11.34
N GLU A 43 14.79 -0.70 -11.22
CA GLU A 43 13.42 -0.22 -11.43
C GLU A 43 13.01 0.78 -10.31
N ALA A 44 12.29 1.83 -10.69
CA ALA A 44 11.80 2.86 -9.79
C ALA A 44 10.27 2.86 -9.73
N ILE A 45 9.71 2.58 -8.55
CA ILE A 45 8.27 2.55 -8.30
C ILE A 45 7.87 3.83 -7.56
N THR A 46 7.05 4.67 -8.19
CA THR A 46 6.49 5.86 -7.54
C THR A 46 5.44 5.49 -6.50
N LEU A 47 5.65 5.92 -5.25
CA LEU A 47 4.80 5.61 -4.10
C LEU A 47 4.62 6.87 -3.23
N ASN A 48 3.67 7.74 -3.57
CA ASN A 48 3.51 8.99 -2.82
C ASN A 48 2.64 8.79 -1.58
N TYR A 49 2.91 9.53 -0.50
CA TYR A 49 2.16 9.42 0.76
C TYR A 49 1.37 10.70 1.02
N LEU A 50 0.06 10.57 1.26
CA LEU A 50 -0.71 11.66 1.85
C LEU A 50 -0.54 11.60 3.37
N MET A 51 0.06 12.64 3.91
CA MET A 51 0.31 12.81 5.33
C MET A 51 -0.64 13.82 5.93
N ARG A 52 -1.09 13.56 7.16
CA ARG A 52 -1.93 14.47 7.94
C ARG A 52 -1.32 14.68 9.33
N ASP A 53 -1.36 15.93 9.79
CA ASP A 53 -1.00 16.25 11.17
C ASP A 53 -2.09 15.74 12.13
N SER A 54 -1.67 15.06 13.17
CA SER A 54 -2.52 14.52 14.23
C SER A 54 -1.93 14.95 15.58
N GLY A 55 -2.13 16.22 15.93
CA GLY A 55 -1.65 16.77 17.20
C GLY A 55 -0.14 16.94 17.23
N GLY A 56 0.44 17.46 16.15
CA GLY A 56 1.89 17.64 16.01
C GLY A 56 2.64 16.39 15.55
N THR A 57 1.94 15.27 15.32
CA THR A 57 2.50 14.04 14.76
C THR A 57 1.96 13.79 13.36
N TRP A 58 2.84 13.75 12.37
CA TRP A 58 2.47 13.41 10.99
C TRP A 58 2.22 11.91 10.84
N LYS A 59 1.08 11.56 10.23
CA LYS A 59 0.70 10.17 9.96
C LYS A 59 0.36 10.00 8.48
N VAL A 60 0.75 8.87 7.91
CA VAL A 60 0.28 8.46 6.58
C VAL A 60 -1.20 8.11 6.68
N VAL A 61 -2.04 8.76 5.87
CA VAL A 61 -3.48 8.48 5.80
C VAL A 61 -3.90 7.89 4.46
N ASP A 62 -3.07 7.99 3.43
CA ASP A 62 -3.27 7.35 2.14
C ASP A 62 -1.94 7.14 1.40
N VAL A 63 -1.94 6.20 0.46
CA VAL A 63 -0.82 5.86 -0.41
C VAL A 63 -1.28 5.97 -1.86
N TYR A 64 -0.49 6.67 -2.68
CA TYR A 64 -0.75 6.89 -4.10
C TYR A 64 0.21 6.04 -4.93
N LEU A 65 -0.30 4.93 -5.49
CA LEU A 65 0.41 4.12 -6.46
C LEU A 65 0.54 4.88 -7.79
N THR A 66 1.68 4.71 -8.46
CA THR A 66 2.03 5.44 -9.70
C THR A 66 1.89 6.95 -9.57
N GLY A 67 1.89 7.47 -8.33
CA GLY A 67 1.68 8.87 -7.99
C GLY A 67 0.24 9.39 -8.06
N THR A 68 -0.74 8.62 -8.56
CA THR A 68 -2.10 9.14 -8.86
C THR A 68 -3.23 8.26 -8.34
N ILE A 69 -3.00 6.97 -8.13
CA ILE A 69 -4.05 6.02 -7.73
C ILE A 69 -4.06 5.88 -6.21
N SER A 70 -5.11 6.41 -5.57
CA SER A 70 -5.33 6.27 -4.12
C SER A 70 -5.70 4.83 -3.75
N GLU A 71 -4.88 4.21 -2.89
CA GLU A 71 -5.18 2.90 -2.31
C GLU A 71 -6.41 3.00 -1.39
N LEU A 72 -6.56 4.07 -0.61
CA LEU A 72 -7.73 4.27 0.26
C LEU A 72 -9.03 4.34 -0.55
N ALA A 73 -9.06 5.10 -1.64
CA ALA A 73 -10.22 5.23 -2.50
C ALA A 73 -10.56 3.89 -3.18
N THR A 74 -9.53 3.17 -3.65
CA THR A 74 -9.69 1.82 -4.23
C THR A 74 -10.32 0.86 -3.22
N ARG A 75 -9.79 0.80 -1.99
CA ARG A 75 -10.35 -0.06 -0.92
C ARG A 75 -11.77 0.35 -0.54
N ARG A 76 -12.06 1.64 -0.45
CA ARG A 76 -13.41 2.13 -0.15
C ARG A 76 -14.41 1.69 -1.22
N SER A 77 -14.04 1.75 -2.49
CA SER A 77 -14.88 1.29 -3.60
C SER A 77 -15.09 -0.22 -3.57
N GLU A 78 -14.03 -1.02 -3.35
CA GLU A 78 -14.14 -2.47 -3.17
C GLU A 78 -15.10 -2.84 -2.02
N PHE A 79 -14.97 -2.17 -0.88
CA PHE A 79 -15.79 -2.48 0.30
C PHE A 79 -17.24 -2.01 0.13
N ALA A 80 -17.47 -0.86 -0.50
CA ALA A 80 -18.82 -0.38 -0.79
C ALA A 80 -19.59 -1.37 -1.68
N ALA A 81 -18.93 -1.98 -2.67
CA ALA A 81 -19.53 -3.01 -3.51
C ALA A 81 -19.95 -4.25 -2.70
N ILE A 82 -19.11 -4.72 -1.78
CA ILE A 82 -19.39 -5.88 -0.92
C ILE A 82 -20.49 -5.57 0.11
N LEU A 83 -20.43 -4.37 0.72
CA LEU A 83 -21.46 -3.93 1.66
C LEU A 83 -22.83 -3.87 0.99
N LYS A 84 -22.88 -3.40 -0.26
CA LYS A 84 -24.13 -3.35 -1.04
C LYS A 84 -24.68 -4.75 -1.37
N SER A 85 -23.81 -5.75 -1.58
CA SER A 85 -24.24 -7.10 -1.96
C SER A 85 -24.67 -7.97 -0.78
N GLY A 86 -24.08 -7.78 0.41
CA GLY A 86 -24.33 -8.69 1.53
C GLY A 86 -24.10 -8.11 2.93
N GLY A 87 -24.00 -6.79 3.08
CA GLY A 87 -23.86 -6.14 4.39
C GLY A 87 -22.53 -6.38 5.09
N SER A 88 -22.49 -6.06 6.38
CA SER A 88 -21.26 -6.08 7.20
C SER A 88 -20.69 -7.49 7.42
N SER A 89 -21.54 -8.50 7.58
CA SER A 89 -21.10 -9.90 7.75
C SER A 89 -20.30 -10.39 6.54
N THR A 90 -20.79 -10.11 5.34
CA THR A 90 -20.14 -10.49 4.08
C THR A 90 -18.79 -9.78 3.90
N LEU A 91 -18.70 -8.49 4.30
CA LEU A 91 -17.43 -7.79 4.30
C LEU A 91 -16.42 -8.42 5.25
N ILE A 92 -16.84 -8.76 6.47
CA ILE A 92 -15.97 -9.41 7.47
C ILE A 92 -15.46 -10.76 6.97
N GLU A 93 -16.34 -11.58 6.40
CA GLU A 93 -16.00 -12.86 5.77
C GLU A 93 -14.94 -12.67 4.68
N SER A 94 -15.17 -11.74 3.75
CA SER A 94 -14.26 -11.44 2.65
C SER A 94 -12.88 -10.98 3.14
N LEU A 95 -12.84 -10.14 4.19
CA LEU A 95 -11.60 -9.67 4.80
C LEU A 95 -10.81 -10.81 5.47
N ARG A 96 -11.50 -11.76 6.11
CA ARG A 96 -10.86 -12.96 6.70
C ARG A 96 -10.25 -13.83 5.61
N GLN A 97 -11.03 -14.17 4.58
CA GLN A 97 -10.57 -14.97 3.43
C GLN A 97 -9.37 -14.32 2.72
N LYS A 98 -9.42 -13.00 2.47
CA LYS A 98 -8.27 -12.27 1.91
C LYS A 98 -7.03 -12.36 2.80
N THR A 99 -7.20 -12.25 4.12
CA THR A 99 -6.09 -12.33 5.08
C THR A 99 -5.47 -13.72 5.07
N GLU A 100 -6.28 -14.78 5.14
CA GLU A 100 -5.79 -16.17 5.08
C GLU A 100 -5.05 -16.47 3.77
N LYS A 101 -5.59 -16.00 2.63
CA LYS A 101 -4.94 -16.14 1.33
C LYS A 101 -3.55 -15.48 1.32
N LEU A 102 -3.44 -14.25 1.84
CA LEU A 102 -2.17 -13.52 1.90
C LEU A 102 -1.17 -14.16 2.86
N MET A 103 -1.63 -14.86 3.90
CA MET A 103 -0.76 -15.57 4.85
C MET A 103 -0.34 -16.96 4.36
N ARG A 104 -1.10 -17.59 3.46
CA ARG A 104 -0.79 -18.92 2.89
C ARG A 104 -0.01 -18.85 1.58
N ALA A 105 -0.08 -17.74 0.85
CA ALA A 105 0.75 -17.54 -0.32
C ALA A 105 2.22 -17.50 0.13
N PRO A 106 3.11 -18.38 -0.38
CA PRO A 106 4.53 -18.12 -0.27
C PRO A 106 4.82 -16.79 -1.01
N ALA A 107 5.86 -16.09 -0.57
CA ALA A 107 6.36 -14.92 -1.27
C ALA A 107 6.39 -15.19 -2.78
N PRO A 108 6.04 -14.22 -3.66
CA PRO A 108 6.23 -14.41 -5.09
C PRO A 108 7.67 -14.88 -5.28
N GLU A 109 7.85 -16.11 -5.76
CA GLU A 109 9.17 -16.71 -5.94
C GLU A 109 9.99 -15.73 -6.77
N ALA A 110 11.00 -15.12 -6.13
CA ALA A 110 11.97 -14.29 -6.80
C ALA A 110 12.47 -15.10 -7.99
N GLU A 111 12.07 -14.65 -9.17
CA GLU A 111 12.25 -15.33 -10.43
C GLU A 111 13.70 -15.80 -10.50
N SER A 112 13.83 -17.12 -10.62
CA SER A 112 15.08 -17.85 -10.57
C SER A 112 16.13 -17.21 -11.47
N VAL A 113 17.06 -16.45 -10.89
CA VAL A 113 18.36 -16.20 -11.51
C VAL A 113 19.16 -17.50 -11.37
N ARG A 114 18.80 -18.46 -12.23
CA ARG A 114 19.63 -19.61 -12.59
C ARG A 114 20.02 -19.44 -14.05
N ARG A 115 21.10 -18.71 -14.28
CA ARG A 115 22.31 -19.13 -15.02
C ARG A 115 23.14 -17.93 -15.41
#